data_AF-A0A9E3RKA3-F1
#
_entry.id   AF-A0A9E3RKA3-F1
#
_cell.length_a   1.000
_cell.length_b   1.000
_cell.length_c   1.000
_cell.angle_alpha   90.00
_cell.angle_beta   90.00
_cell.angle_gamma   90.00
#
_symmetry.space_group_name_H-M   'P 1'
#
loop_
_entity.id
_entity.type
_entity.pdbx_description
1 polymer ?
#
loop_
_entity_poly.entity_id
_entity_poly.type
_entity_poly.pdbx_seq_one_letter_code
_entity_poly.pdbx_strand_id
1 'polypeptide(L)'
;MKSTVHSILIALIILFFTSCNTNNNVACTTVYVSVVVTVHGGVLDKYFTIQNSTGDTIRYKTTSGKSDSLYGVLSDDYIHKFKHEVETFTFKGFVQDSLVINEQYLIKADQCHIYYLSGKTDIKL
;
A
#
# COMPACT_ATOMS: atom_id res chain seq x y z
N MET A 1 15.60 -54.77 -19.52
CA MET A 1 14.38 -54.12 -19.01
C MET A 1 14.37 -53.77 -17.51
N LYS A 2 15.44 -54.04 -16.72
CA LYS A 2 15.48 -53.66 -15.28
C LYS A 2 16.15 -52.31 -14.98
N SER A 3 16.98 -51.79 -15.89
CA SER A 3 17.79 -50.57 -15.68
C SER A 3 17.00 -49.27 -15.90
N THR A 4 16.12 -49.22 -16.91
CA THR A 4 15.30 -48.04 -17.23
C THR A 4 14.27 -47.68 -16.15
N VAL A 5 13.80 -48.67 -15.38
CA VAL A 5 12.82 -48.45 -14.30
C VAL A 5 13.45 -47.72 -13.11
N HIS A 6 14.73 -47.98 -12.81
CA HIS A 6 15.45 -47.28 -11.75
C HIS A 6 15.74 -45.81 -12.12
N SER A 7 16.09 -45.53 -13.37
CA SER A 7 16.34 -44.16 -13.84
C SER A 7 15.08 -43.29 -13.82
N ILE A 8 13.91 -43.86 -14.10
CA ILE A 8 12.62 -43.15 -14.05
C ILE A 8 12.20 -42.87 -12.60
N LEU A 9 12.45 -43.82 -11.68
CA LEU A 9 12.10 -43.66 -10.26
C LEU A 9 12.92 -42.52 -9.60
N ILE A 10 14.21 -42.41 -9.94
CA ILE A 10 15.09 -41.34 -9.43
C ILE A 10 14.68 -39.97 -9.99
N ALA A 11 14.29 -39.89 -11.27
CA ALA A 11 13.81 -38.64 -11.87
C ALA A 11 12.48 -38.15 -11.26
N LEU A 12 11.59 -39.08 -10.84
CA LEU A 12 10.32 -38.74 -10.19
C LEU A 12 10.53 -38.19 -8.77
N ILE A 13 11.53 -38.68 -8.04
CA ILE A 13 11.85 -38.26 -6.66
C ILE A 13 12.41 -36.82 -6.63
N ILE A 14 13.14 -36.39 -7.66
CA ILE A 14 13.69 -35.04 -7.76
C ILE A 14 12.60 -33.99 -8.02
N LEU A 15 11.48 -34.37 -8.66
CA LEU A 15 10.34 -33.48 -8.90
C LEU A 15 9.49 -33.20 -7.64
N PHE A 16 9.71 -33.91 -6.54
CA PHE A 16 9.00 -33.66 -5.27
C PHE A 16 9.67 -32.61 -4.37
N PHE A 17 10.88 -32.14 -4.69
CA PHE A 17 11.60 -31.17 -3.84
C PHE A 17 11.47 -29.71 -4.29
N THR A 18 10.69 -29.40 -5.32
CA THR A 18 10.60 -28.02 -5.86
C THR A 18 9.35 -27.23 -5.45
N SER A 19 8.49 -27.76 -4.56
CA SER A 19 7.35 -26.99 -4.04
C SER A 19 7.62 -26.46 -2.63
N CYS A 20 8.61 -25.57 -2.51
CA CYS A 20 8.71 -24.69 -1.36
C CYS A 20 7.96 -23.40 -1.70
N ASN A 21 6.65 -23.38 -1.47
CA ASN A 21 5.91 -22.12 -1.48
C ASN A 21 6.23 -21.40 -0.17
N THR A 22 7.15 -20.44 -0.20
CA THR A 22 7.40 -19.51 0.92
C THR A 22 6.25 -18.52 1.02
N ASN A 23 5.03 -19.03 1.23
CA ASN A 23 3.98 -18.21 1.80
C ASN A 23 4.40 -17.96 3.24
N ASN A 24 5.02 -16.82 3.46
CA ASN A 24 5.36 -16.30 4.78
C ASN A 24 4.06 -16.28 5.60
N ASN A 25 3.86 -17.31 6.43
CA ASN A 25 2.72 -17.45 7.34
C ASN A 25 2.89 -16.49 8.52
N VAL A 26 2.92 -15.19 8.24
CA VAL A 26 2.93 -14.17 9.29
C VAL A 26 1.49 -13.96 9.73
N ALA A 27 1.23 -14.28 10.99
CA ALA A 27 -0.02 -13.95 11.64
C ALA A 27 -0.03 -12.45 11.96
N CYS A 28 -0.78 -11.67 11.18
CA CYS A 28 -0.98 -10.26 11.45
C CYS A 28 -2.04 -10.06 12.54
N THR A 29 -1.89 -9.01 13.35
CA THR A 29 -2.93 -8.57 14.29
C THR A 29 -4.08 -7.89 13.53
N THR A 30 -5.26 -7.77 14.12
CA THR A 30 -6.41 -7.08 13.50
C THR A 30 -6.34 -5.55 13.62
N VAL A 31 -5.15 -5.00 13.87
CA VAL A 31 -4.94 -3.54 13.90
C VAL A 31 -4.98 -3.04 12.45
N TYR A 32 -5.64 -1.91 12.24
CA TYR A 32 -5.70 -1.26 10.94
C TYR A 32 -5.08 0.14 11.04
N VAL A 33 -4.04 0.39 10.23
CA VAL A 33 -3.28 1.64 10.23
C VAL A 33 -3.57 2.44 8.96
N SER A 34 -3.71 3.76 9.15
CA SER A 34 -3.85 4.72 8.06
C SER A 34 -2.97 5.93 8.30
N VAL A 35 -2.32 6.40 7.24
CA VAL A 35 -1.69 7.71 7.17
C VAL A 35 -2.74 8.70 6.70
N VAL A 36 -2.94 9.78 7.47
CA VAL A 36 -3.92 10.82 7.21
C VAL A 36 -3.26 12.20 7.22
N VAL A 37 -3.90 13.16 6.56
CA VAL A 37 -3.51 14.57 6.57
C VAL A 37 -4.68 15.44 7.00
N THR A 38 -4.41 16.40 7.88
CA THR A 38 -5.34 17.44 8.32
C THR A 38 -5.19 18.68 7.45
N VAL A 39 -6.29 19.21 6.91
CA VAL A 39 -6.32 20.39 6.04
C VAL A 39 -7.17 21.49 6.65
N HIS A 40 -6.54 22.58 7.06
CA HIS A 40 -7.21 23.74 7.66
C HIS A 40 -7.52 24.81 6.60
N GLY A 41 -8.50 25.67 6.90
CA GLY A 41 -8.86 26.81 6.05
C GLY A 41 -9.88 26.48 4.95
N GLY A 42 -10.36 25.23 4.88
CA GLY A 42 -11.40 24.81 3.94
C GLY A 42 -11.55 23.29 3.88
N VAL A 43 -12.38 22.82 2.95
CA VAL A 43 -12.56 21.40 2.63
C VAL A 43 -12.16 21.14 1.18
N LEU A 44 -11.61 19.96 0.89
CA LEU A 44 -11.29 19.54 -0.47
C LEU A 44 -12.53 18.95 -1.14
N ASP A 45 -12.79 19.34 -2.39
CA ASP A 45 -13.87 18.77 -3.20
C ASP A 45 -13.51 17.37 -3.71
N LYS A 46 -12.22 17.16 -3.97
CA LYS A 46 -11.66 15.93 -4.51
C LYS A 46 -10.24 15.77 -3.99
N TYR A 47 -9.89 14.53 -3.67
CA TYR A 47 -8.52 14.16 -3.38
C TYR A 47 -8.23 12.74 -3.86
N PHE A 48 -6.96 12.46 -4.03
CA PHE A 48 -6.45 11.12 -4.30
C PHE A 48 -4.95 11.07 -4.05
N THR A 49 -4.43 9.85 -3.89
CA THR A 49 -3.00 9.62 -3.75
C THR A 49 -2.49 8.88 -4.98
N ILE A 50 -1.32 9.25 -5.48
CA ILE A 50 -0.63 8.54 -6.55
C ILE A 50 0.51 7.73 -5.94
N GLN A 51 0.59 6.44 -6.26
CA GLN A 51 1.78 5.63 -5.99
C GLN A 51 2.85 5.99 -7.04
N ASN A 52 3.99 6.55 -6.62
CA ASN A 52 4.91 7.16 -7.59
C ASN A 52 5.62 6.14 -8.48
N SER A 53 5.85 4.90 -8.03
CA SER A 53 6.55 3.89 -8.82
C SER A 53 5.69 3.33 -9.97
N THR A 54 4.38 3.20 -9.75
CA THR A 54 3.44 2.57 -10.69
C THR A 54 2.57 3.58 -11.44
N GLY A 55 2.39 4.78 -10.86
CA GLY A 55 1.40 5.76 -11.33
C GLY A 55 -0.04 5.42 -10.91
N ASP A 56 -0.25 4.35 -10.12
CA ASP A 56 -1.57 3.94 -9.67
C ASP A 56 -2.22 5.04 -8.83
N THR A 57 -3.52 5.26 -9.06
CA THR A 57 -4.32 6.21 -8.29
C THR A 57 -5.11 5.50 -7.21
N ILE A 58 -4.88 5.92 -5.97
CA ILE A 58 -5.54 5.45 -4.76
C ILE A 58 -6.63 6.46 -4.40
N ARG A 59 -7.86 5.96 -4.26
CA ARG A 59 -9.04 6.78 -3.97
C ARG A 59 -9.76 6.21 -2.75
N TYR A 60 -9.95 7.05 -1.75
CA TYR A 60 -10.78 6.73 -0.60
C TYR A 60 -12.20 7.24 -0.85
N LYS A 61 -13.21 6.49 -0.39
CA LYS A 61 -14.58 7.01 -0.35
C LYS A 61 -14.60 8.13 0.68
N THR A 62 -14.92 9.35 0.26
CA THR A 62 -15.13 10.47 1.18
C THR A 62 -16.28 10.12 2.12
N THR A 63 -15.97 9.75 3.37
CA THR A 63 -16.99 9.62 4.40
C THR A 63 -17.47 11.02 4.72
N SER A 64 -18.70 11.31 4.31
CA SER A 64 -19.29 12.65 4.30
C SER A 64 -19.65 13.11 5.72
N GLY A 65 -18.64 13.35 6.56
CA GLY A 65 -18.75 14.13 7.78
C GLY A 65 -18.27 15.54 7.49
N LYS A 66 -19.18 16.52 7.45
CA LYS A 66 -18.87 17.93 7.14
C LYS A 66 -17.86 18.60 8.10
N SER A 67 -17.42 17.91 9.15
CA SER A 67 -16.51 18.42 10.18
C SER A 67 -15.05 18.04 9.99
N ASP A 68 -14.76 17.01 9.19
CA ASP A 68 -13.45 16.36 9.31
C ASP A 68 -12.60 16.75 8.10
N SER A 69 -11.83 17.81 8.31
CA SER A 69 -10.67 18.23 7.53
C SER A 69 -9.57 17.16 7.44
N LEU A 70 -9.89 15.88 7.61
CA LEU A 70 -8.98 14.75 7.71
C LEU A 70 -9.11 13.87 6.46
N TYR A 71 -8.01 13.68 5.75
CA TYR A 71 -8.00 12.98 4.46
C TYR A 71 -7.02 11.81 4.50
N GLY A 72 -7.47 10.63 4.09
CA GLY A 72 -6.61 9.44 3.97
C GLY A 72 -5.58 9.59 2.85
N VAL A 73 -4.31 9.41 3.19
CA VAL A 73 -3.19 9.34 2.22
C VAL A 73 -2.96 7.90 1.79
N LEU A 74 -2.77 6.99 2.75
CA LEU A 74 -2.56 5.57 2.54
C LEU A 74 -3.11 4.77 3.73
N SER A 75 -3.44 3.50 3.52
CA SER A 75 -3.91 2.58 4.56
C SER A 75 -3.38 1.17 4.29
N ASP A 76 -3.50 0.30 5.30
CA ASP A 76 -3.04 -1.10 5.24
C ASP A 76 -3.63 -1.88 4.05
N ASP A 77 -4.79 -1.50 3.52
CA ASP A 77 -5.42 -2.14 2.35
C ASP A 77 -4.52 -2.17 1.11
N TYR A 78 -3.54 -1.26 1.03
CA TYR A 78 -2.64 -1.11 -0.12
C TYR A 78 -1.27 -1.79 0.04
N ILE A 79 -1.01 -2.46 1.18
CA ILE A 79 0.27 -3.12 1.48
C ILE A 79 0.68 -4.14 0.42
N HIS A 80 -0.29 -4.86 -0.15
CA HIS A 80 -0.04 -5.90 -1.15
C HIS A 80 0.70 -5.40 -2.40
N LYS A 81 0.79 -4.07 -2.59
CA LYS A 81 1.47 -3.44 -3.72
C LYS A 81 2.96 -3.13 -3.50
N PHE A 82 3.46 -3.08 -2.26
CA PHE A 82 4.84 -2.65 -1.98
C PHE A 82 5.44 -3.25 -0.68
N LYS A 83 5.06 -4.48 -0.33
CA LYS A 83 5.54 -5.17 0.88
C LYS A 83 7.06 -5.14 1.01
N HIS A 84 7.55 -4.81 2.22
CA HIS A 84 8.96 -4.69 2.58
C HIS A 84 9.74 -3.55 1.91
N GLU A 85 9.06 -2.68 1.18
CA GLU A 85 9.69 -1.56 0.50
C GLU A 85 9.37 -0.24 1.21
N VAL A 86 10.23 0.74 0.93
CA VAL A 86 9.96 2.15 1.21
C VAL A 86 9.54 2.80 -0.10
N GLU A 87 8.41 3.50 -0.11
CA GLU A 87 7.86 4.09 -1.30
C GLU A 87 7.36 5.52 -1.09
N THR A 88 7.46 6.32 -2.15
CA THR A 88 6.92 7.67 -2.21
C THR A 88 5.51 7.66 -2.80
N PHE A 89 4.61 8.36 -2.12
CA PHE A 89 3.23 8.59 -2.55
C PHE A 89 2.99 10.09 -2.69
N THR A 90 2.26 10.51 -3.73
CA THR A 90 1.90 11.91 -3.94
C THR A 90 0.41 12.11 -3.65
N PHE A 91 0.10 12.78 -2.55
CA PHE A 91 -1.27 13.20 -2.23
C PHE A 91 -1.62 14.47 -3.01
N LYS A 92 -2.77 14.45 -3.67
CA LYS A 92 -3.32 15.58 -4.42
C LYS A 92 -4.69 15.96 -3.90
N GLY A 93 -4.87 17.23 -3.59
CA GLY A 93 -6.12 17.81 -3.10
C GLY A 93 -6.58 18.97 -3.99
N PHE A 94 -7.90 19.07 -4.20
CA PHE A 94 -8.51 20.03 -5.10
C PHE A 94 -9.63 20.81 -4.43
N VAL A 95 -9.73 22.10 -4.77
CA VAL A 95 -10.87 22.98 -4.46
C VAL A 95 -11.28 23.67 -5.76
N GLN A 96 -12.56 23.60 -6.11
CA GLN A 96 -13.13 24.10 -7.37
C GLN A 96 -12.32 23.65 -8.59
N ASP A 97 -11.99 22.36 -8.63
CA ASP A 97 -11.13 21.70 -9.62
C ASP A 97 -9.70 22.24 -9.75
N SER A 98 -9.31 23.23 -8.95
CA SER A 98 -7.94 23.72 -8.86
C SER A 98 -7.13 22.85 -7.91
N LEU A 99 -5.95 22.41 -8.36
CA LEU A 99 -5.00 21.67 -7.51
C LEU A 99 -4.43 22.62 -6.45
N VAL A 100 -4.81 22.41 -5.19
CA VAL A 100 -4.37 23.25 -4.05
C VAL A 100 -3.36 22.54 -3.15
N ILE A 101 -3.30 21.20 -3.20
CA ILE A 101 -2.33 20.40 -2.46
C ILE A 101 -1.65 19.41 -3.41
N ASN A 102 -0.33 19.34 -3.36
CA ASN A 102 0.49 18.38 -4.08
C ASN A 102 1.70 18.01 -3.21
N GLU A 103 1.51 17.06 -2.29
CA GLU A 103 2.47 16.76 -1.24
C GLU A 103 2.94 15.30 -1.32
N GLN A 104 4.23 15.09 -1.06
CA GLN A 104 4.84 13.77 -1.08
C GLN A 104 4.94 13.18 0.33
N TYR A 105 4.72 11.87 0.42
CA TYR A 105 4.80 11.09 1.64
C TYR A 105 5.70 9.90 1.41
N LEU A 106 6.66 9.70 2.30
CA LEU A 106 7.50 8.52 2.33
C LEU A 106 6.89 7.52 3.32
N ILE A 107 6.51 6.35 2.82
CA ILE A 107 5.82 5.33 3.60
C ILE A 107 6.53 4.00 3.40
N LYS A 108 6.78 3.29 4.50
CA LYS A 108 7.30 1.92 4.50
C LYS A 108 6.17 0.94 4.73
N ALA A 109 6.26 -0.26 4.16
CA ALA A 109 5.40 -1.38 4.56
C ALA A 109 6.22 -2.56 5.05
N ASP A 110 5.69 -3.30 6.02
CA ASP A 110 6.09 -4.69 6.24
C ASP A 110 5.06 -5.66 5.63
N GLN A 111 4.92 -6.86 6.19
CA GLN A 111 3.94 -7.85 5.71
C GLN A 111 2.50 -7.53 6.11
N CYS A 112 2.31 -6.72 7.15
CA CYS A 112 1.05 -6.50 7.87
C CYS A 112 0.62 -5.03 7.94
N HIS A 113 1.55 -4.10 8.14
CA HIS A 113 1.24 -2.68 8.36
C HIS A 113 2.09 -1.73 7.53
N ILE A 114 1.52 -0.55 7.29
CA ILE A 114 2.26 0.62 6.81
C ILE A 114 2.83 1.43 7.97
N TYR A 115 3.93 2.12 7.70
CA TYR A 115 4.62 3.01 8.63
C TYR A 115 4.94 4.33 7.93
N TYR A 116 4.40 5.41 8.48
CA TYR A 116 4.73 6.76 8.06
C TYR A 116 6.20 7.08 8.38
N LEU A 117 6.96 7.55 7.39
CA LEU A 117 8.33 8.02 7.58
C LEU A 117 8.43 9.54 7.48
N SER A 118 7.81 10.16 6.47
CA SER A 118 7.83 11.61 6.28
C SER A 118 6.72 12.14 5.37
N GLY A 119 6.46 13.44 5.44
CA GLY A 119 5.37 14.15 4.75
C GLY A 119 4.84 15.29 5.62
N LYS A 120 3.85 16.05 5.12
CA LYS A 120 3.14 17.04 5.95
C LYS A 120 1.86 16.42 6.48
N THR A 121 1.67 16.35 7.79
CA THR A 121 0.43 15.86 8.40
C THR A 121 -0.61 16.96 8.59
N ASP A 122 -0.20 18.22 8.50
CA ASP A 122 -1.04 19.39 8.74
C ASP A 122 -0.76 20.44 7.65
N ILE A 123 -1.80 20.81 6.91
CA ILE A 123 -1.72 21.71 5.76
C ILE A 123 -2.72 22.84 5.94
N LYS A 124 -2.34 24.06 5.60
CA LYS A 124 -3.25 25.21 5.51
C LYS A 124 -3.46 25.55 4.03
N LEU A 125 -4.72 25.71 3.64
CA LEU A 125 -5.10 26.19 2.30
C LEU A 125 -4.87 27.70 2.16
#